data_AF-K8WE53-F1
#
_entry.id   AF-K8WE53-F1
#
_cell.length_a   1.000
_cell.length_b   1.000
_cell.length_c   1.000
_cell.angle_alpha   90.00
_cell.angle_beta   90.00
_cell.angle_gamma   90.00
#
_symmetry.space_group_name_H-M   'P 1'
#
loop_
_entity.id
_entity.type
_entity.pdbx_description
1 polymer ?
#
loop_
_entity_poly.entity_id
_entity_poly.type
_entity_poly.pdbx_seq_one_letter_code
_entity_poly.pdbx_strand_id
1 'polypeptide(L)' 'MTIATKKKKEYQDDDLLTIDDVCEIIGGISPKTLADWNNNHRHKATLAPIRFTSKMVRYEYKNVKAFIEKCRSSY' A
#
# COMPACT_ATOMS: atom_id res chain seq x y z
N MET A 1 19.98 23.41 -6.50
CA MET A 1 19.63 22.04 -6.05
C MET A 1 18.23 21.73 -6.55
N THR A 2 18.09 20.88 -7.56
CA THR A 2 16.80 20.53 -8.15
C THR A 2 16.09 19.55 -7.23
N ILE A 3 15.08 20.03 -6.50
CA ILE A 3 14.12 19.15 -5.81
C ILE A 3 13.32 18.41 -6.89
N ALA A 4 13.66 17.14 -7.13
CA ALA A 4 12.83 16.26 -7.93
C ALA A 4 11.54 16.00 -7.14
N THR A 5 10.56 16.87 -7.28
CA THR A 5 9.19 16.61 -6.83
C THR A 5 8.68 15.44 -7.66
N LYS A 6 8.77 14.21 -7.14
CA LYS A 6 8.08 13.05 -7.69
C LYS A 6 6.62 13.48 -7.88
N LYS A 7 6.16 13.58 -9.13
CA LYS A 7 4.76 13.84 -9.47
C LYS A 7 3.93 12.85 -8.65
N LYS A 8 3.12 13.35 -7.71
CA LYS A 8 2.12 12.51 -7.04
C LYS A 8 1.22 12.00 -8.15
N LYS A 9 1.31 10.70 -8.48
CA LYS A 9 0.26 10.04 -9.25
C LYS A 9 -1.03 10.25 -8.47
N GLU A 10 -2.02 10.87 -9.09
CA GLU A 10 -3.35 10.95 -8.53
C GLU A 10 -3.99 9.57 -8.68
N TYR A 11 -4.01 8.81 -7.59
CA TYR A 11 -4.70 7.53 -7.52
C TYR A 11 -6.15 7.77 -7.11
N GLN A 12 -7.07 7.10 -7.81
CA GLN A 12 -8.48 7.05 -7.44
C GLN A 12 -8.71 5.90 -6.46
N ASP A 13 -9.77 5.97 -5.66
CA ASP A 13 -10.08 4.97 -4.63
C ASP A 13 -10.22 3.54 -5.17
N ASP A 14 -10.72 3.39 -6.40
CA ASP A 14 -10.87 2.10 -7.10
C ASP A 14 -9.65 1.69 -7.95
N ASP A 15 -8.54 2.45 -7.86
CA ASP A 15 -7.33 2.12 -8.59
C ASP A 15 -6.61 0.91 -7.96
N LEU A 16 -6.18 -0.02 -8.82
CA LEU A 16 -5.52 -1.26 -8.43
C LEU A 16 -4.00 -1.10 -8.49
N LEU A 17 -3.41 -0.87 -7.32
CA LEU A 17 -1.99 -0.65 -7.11
C LEU A 17 -1.19 -1.93 -7.14
N THR A 18 0.03 -1.83 -7.63
CA THR A 18 1.03 -2.89 -7.51
C THR A 18 1.70 -2.83 -6.13
N ILE A 19 2.37 -3.92 -5.75
CA ILE A 19 3.19 -3.97 -4.52
C ILE A 19 4.14 -2.78 -4.43
N ASP A 20 4.75 -2.39 -5.55
CA ASP A 20 5.73 -1.30 -5.61
C ASP A 20 5.07 0.06 -5.32
N ASP A 21 3.94 0.36 -5.98
CA ASP A 21 3.20 1.60 -5.71
C ASP A 21 2.74 1.66 -4.24
N VAL A 22 2.23 0.55 -3.68
CA VAL A 22 1.81 0.48 -2.27
C VAL A 22 2.99 0.76 -1.33
N CYS A 23 4.15 0.18 -1.64
CA CYS A 23 5.38 0.40 -0.89
C CYS A 23 5.77 1.88 -0.88
N GLU A 24 5.69 2.57 -2.02
CA GLU A 24 5.93 4.01 -2.10
C GLU A 24 4.90 4.83 -1.30
N ILE A 25 3.60 4.51 -1.43
CA ILE A 25 2.49 5.27 -0.82
C ILE A 25 2.51 5.20 0.71
N ILE A 26 2.79 4.02 1.27
CA ILE A 26 2.78 3.80 2.72
C ILE A 26 3.93 4.55 3.43
N GLY A 27 4.99 4.91 2.69
CA GLY A 27 6.14 5.62 3.23
C GLY A 27 7.49 5.14 2.68
N GLY A 28 7.51 4.47 1.52
CA GLY A 28 8.74 3.93 0.94
C GLY A 28 9.25 2.67 1.64
N ILE A 29 8.34 1.76 2.04
CA ILE A 29 8.74 0.48 2.65
C ILE A 29 9.24 -0.51 1.59
N SER A 30 9.89 -1.58 2.00
CA SER A 30 10.28 -2.65 1.08
C SER A 30 9.12 -3.63 0.82
N PRO A 31 9.06 -4.28 -0.36
CA PRO A 31 8.10 -5.34 -0.65
C PRO A 31 8.10 -6.48 0.39
N LYS A 32 9.27 -6.79 0.97
CA LYS A 32 9.41 -7.77 2.05
C LYS A 32 8.67 -7.33 3.31
N THR A 33 8.73 -6.04 3.65
CA THR A 33 7.99 -5.46 4.77
C THR A 33 6.49 -5.50 4.50
N LEU A 34 6.05 -5.16 3.29
CA LEU A 34 4.64 -5.27 2.92
C LEU A 34 4.14 -6.72 2.99
N ALA A 35 4.97 -7.68 2.56
CA ALA A 35 4.65 -9.10 2.67
C ALA A 35 4.56 -9.57 4.13
N ASP A 36 5.48 -9.14 4.99
CA ASP A 36 5.39 -9.38 6.43
C ASP A 36 4.08 -8.81 6.99
N TRP A 37 3.75 -7.58 6.62
CA TRP A 37 2.54 -6.92 7.10
C TRP A 37 1.27 -7.66 6.69
N ASN A 38 1.22 -8.18 5.46
CA ASN A 38 0.08 -8.99 5.02
C ASN A 38 -0.11 -10.28 5.84
N ASN A 39 0.95 -10.81 6.47
CA ASN A 39 0.88 -12.04 7.26
C ASN A 39 0.69 -11.75 8.75
N ASN A 40 1.43 -10.77 9.28
CA ASN A 40 1.60 -10.55 10.72
C ASN A 40 0.96 -9.25 11.24
N HIS A 41 0.66 -8.27 10.38
CA HIS A 41 0.18 -6.97 10.86
C HIS A 41 -1.23 -7.05 11.46
N ARG A 42 -1.47 -6.29 12.52
CA ARG A 42 -2.78 -6.21 13.20
C ARG A 42 -3.91 -5.80 12.25
N HIS A 43 -3.62 -4.88 11.33
CA HIS A 43 -4.57 -4.37 10.33
C HIS A 43 -4.47 -5.04 8.96
N LYS A 44 -3.82 -6.20 8.84
CA LYS A 44 -3.62 -6.91 7.54
C LYS A 44 -4.90 -7.13 6.75
N ALA A 45 -6.02 -7.35 7.43
CA ALA A 45 -7.33 -7.50 6.80
C ALA A 45 -7.78 -6.24 6.04
N THR A 46 -7.28 -5.06 6.41
CA THR A 46 -7.62 -3.79 5.75
C THR A 46 -6.87 -3.62 4.43
N LEU A 47 -5.66 -4.20 4.28
CA LEU A 47 -4.95 -4.16 2.99
C LEU A 47 -5.68 -4.95 1.90
N ALA A 48 -6.42 -6.00 2.29
CA ALA A 48 -7.23 -6.84 1.40
C ALA A 48 -6.54 -7.15 0.05
N PRO A 49 -5.37 -7.83 0.07
CA PRO A 49 -4.62 -8.14 -1.14
C PRO A 49 -5.45 -8.97 -2.13
N ILE A 50 -5.63 -8.46 -3.34
CA ILE A 50 -6.28 -9.16 -4.44
C ILE A 50 -5.22 -9.98 -5.16
N ARG A 51 -5.27 -11.30 -4.97
CA ARG A 51 -4.36 -12.24 -5.63
C ARG A 51 -4.94 -12.64 -6.98
N PHE A 52 -4.34 -12.13 -8.06
CA PHE A 52 -4.66 -12.57 -9.42
C PHE A 52 -3.98 -13.90 -9.73
N THR A 53 -2.71 -14.04 -9.34
CA THR A 53 -1.93 -15.27 -9.46
C THR A 53 -0.98 -15.40 -8.26
N SER A 54 -0.28 -16.53 -8.13
CA SER A 54 0.71 -16.74 -7.06
C SER A 54 1.84 -15.70 -7.04
N LYS A 55 2.09 -15.01 -8.17
CA LYS A 55 3.14 -13.98 -8.31
C LYS A 55 2.59 -12.56 -8.44
N MET A 56 1.27 -12.40 -8.68
CA MET A 56 0.67 -11.11 -8.98
C MET A 56 -0.41 -10.77 -7.97
N VAL A 57 -0.09 -9.81 -7.11
CA VAL A 57 -0.97 -9.28 -6.07
C VAL A 57 -1.17 -7.79 -6.32
N ARG A 58 -2.42 -7.35 -6.23
CA ARG A 58 -2.84 -5.96 -6.36
C ARG A 58 -3.57 -5.52 -5.09
N TYR A 59 -3.60 -4.22 -4.86
CA TYR A 59 -4.28 -3.61 -3.70
C TYR A 59 -5.13 -2.46 -4.19
N GLU A 60 -6.32 -2.29 -3.63
CA GLU A 60 -7.12 -1.10 -3.91
C GLU A 60 -6.55 0.09 -3.13
N TYR A 61 -6.47 1.25 -3.77
CA TYR A 61 -5.96 2.46 -3.12
C TYR A 61 -6.75 2.84 -1.87
N LYS A 62 -8.08 2.73 -1.90
CA LYS A 62 -8.92 2.97 -0.72
C LYS A 62 -8.55 2.10 0.48
N ASN A 63 -8.18 0.84 0.24
CA ASN A 63 -7.78 -0.11 1.27
C ASN A 63 -6.41 0.24 1.84
N VAL A 64 -5.47 0.65 0.99
CA VAL A 64 -4.14 1.13 1.40
C VAL A 64 -4.26 2.42 2.22
N LYS A 65 -5.09 3.36 1.78
CA LYS A 65 -5.36 4.61 2.51
C LYS A 65 -6.01 4.33 3.86
N ALA A 66 -7.06 3.50 3.90
CA ALA A 66 -7.72 3.08 5.13
C ALA A 66 -6.74 2.34 6.07
N PHE A 67 -5.80 1.56 5.53
CA PHE A 67 -4.75 0.91 6.31
C PHE A 67 -3.83 1.94 6.96
N ILE A 68 -3.37 2.94 6.21
CA ILE A 68 -2.53 4.03 6.73
C ILE A 68 -3.29 4.82 7.81
N GLU A 69 -4.56 5.14 7.57
CA GLU A 69 -5.42 5.84 8.53
C GLU A 69 -5.60 5.02 9.81
N LYS A 70 -5.88 3.71 9.72
CA LYS A 70 -5.95 2.84 10.90
C LYS A 70 -4.62 2.74 11.65
N CYS A 71 -3.50 2.67 10.94
CA CYS A 71 -2.17 2.68 11.58
C CYS A 71 -1.90 4.00 12.31
N ARG A 72 -2.39 5.13 11.78
CA ARG A 72 -2.23 6.46 12.39
C ARG A 72 -3.25 6.78 13.49
N SER A 73 -4.44 6.21 13.42
CA SER A 73 -5.55 6.41 14.37
C SER A 73 -5.36 5.69 15.71
N SER A 74 -4.25 4.97 15.89
CA SER A 74 -3.93 4.30 17.16
C SER A 74 -3.31 5.23 18.21
N TYR A 75 -3.74 6.51 18.29
CA TYR A 75 -3.30 7.49 19.28
C TYR A 75 -4.46 8.31 19.84
#